data_AF-A0A212C6Q6-F1
#
_entry.id   AF-A0A212C6Q6-F1
#
_cell.length_a   1.000
_cell.length_b   1.000
_cell.length_c   1.000
_cell.angle_alpha   90.00
_cell.angle_beta   90.00
_cell.angle_gamma   90.00
#
_symmetry.space_group_name_H-M   'P 1'
#
loop_
_entity.id
_entity.type
_entity.pdbx_description
1 polymer ?
#
loop_
_entity_poly.entity_id
_entity_poly.type
_entity_poly.pdbx_seq_one_letter_code
_entity_poly.pdbx_strand_id
1 'polypeptide(L)'
;MLSNESLQSPAFSRSNSQASVDSASMEDFWREIESIKENSLGAQEEQTPAEAKPLDEGELEAEWLQDVGLSTLISGDEEEDGKALLSTLTRTQAAAVKKRYNTYTQTLRKKNKQSVRDVRDIFGASES
;
A
#
# COMPACT_ATOMS: atom_id res chain seq x y z
N MET A 1 18.74 4.23 70.55
CA MET A 1 19.58 4.61 69.39
C MET A 1 19.48 3.48 68.38
N LEU A 2 18.99 3.83 67.18
CA LEU A 2 19.10 3.16 65.88
C LEU A 2 19.03 1.62 65.83
N SER A 3 17.85 1.08 65.49
CA SER A 3 17.72 -0.25 64.87
C SER A 3 17.45 -0.06 63.38
N ASN A 4 18.43 -0.42 62.54
CA ASN A 4 18.33 -0.36 61.08
C ASN A 4 17.34 -1.40 60.57
N GLU A 5 16.19 -0.94 60.06
CA GLU A 5 15.34 -1.76 59.19
C GLU A 5 15.99 -1.81 57.81
N SER A 6 16.70 -2.90 57.53
CA SER A 6 17.27 -3.18 56.21
C SER A 6 16.12 -3.54 55.25
N LEU A 7 15.78 -2.63 54.36
CA LEU A 7 14.86 -2.86 53.24
C LEU A 7 15.45 -3.93 52.30
N GLN A 8 15.18 -5.19 52.58
CA GLN A 8 15.57 -6.30 51.72
C GLN A 8 14.51 -6.44 50.62
N SER A 9 14.80 -5.86 49.45
CA SER A 9 14.01 -6.10 48.24
C SER A 9 14.00 -7.60 47.91
N PRO A 10 12.88 -8.19 47.46
CA PRO A 10 12.90 -9.57 47.02
C PRO A 10 13.79 -9.65 45.78
N ALA A 11 14.76 -10.58 45.80
CA ALA A 11 15.51 -10.94 44.61
C ALA A 11 14.53 -11.51 43.59
N PHE A 12 14.03 -10.68 42.69
CA PHE A 12 13.37 -11.15 41.48
C PHE A 12 14.43 -11.93 40.70
N SER A 13 14.38 -13.26 40.80
CA SER A 13 15.04 -14.17 39.87
C SER A 13 14.47 -13.90 38.49
N ARG A 14 15.08 -12.97 37.75
CA ARG A 14 14.82 -12.79 36.32
C ARG A 14 15.44 -14.01 35.64
N SER A 15 14.61 -15.02 35.39
CA SER A 15 14.99 -16.19 34.60
C SER A 15 15.50 -15.70 33.24
N ASN A 16 16.81 -15.73 33.06
CA ASN A 16 17.46 -15.30 31.83
C ASN A 16 17.45 -16.49 30.85
N SER A 17 16.26 -16.81 30.32
CA SER A 17 16.14 -17.67 29.15
C SER A 17 16.61 -16.88 27.93
N GLN A 18 17.92 -16.65 27.83
CA GLN A 18 18.56 -16.39 26.55
C GLN A 18 18.46 -17.68 25.76
N ALA A 19 17.36 -17.84 25.01
CA ALA A 19 17.42 -18.62 23.80
C ALA A 19 18.47 -17.93 22.93
N SER A 20 19.69 -18.48 22.94
CA SER A 20 20.78 -18.06 22.06
C SER A 20 20.22 -18.07 20.65
N VAL A 21 20.05 -16.90 20.06
CA VAL A 21 19.76 -16.80 18.62
C VAL A 21 21.01 -17.36 17.94
N ASP A 22 20.89 -18.55 17.36
CA ASP A 22 21.98 -19.17 16.63
C ASP A 22 22.27 -18.29 15.42
N SER A 23 23.52 -17.86 15.23
CA SER A 23 23.88 -16.93 14.15
C SER A 23 23.35 -17.44 12.81
N ALA A 24 23.48 -18.76 12.58
CA ALA A 24 23.02 -19.45 11.38
C ALA A 24 21.54 -19.19 11.04
N SER A 25 20.67 -19.02 12.04
CA SER A 25 19.26 -18.70 11.81
C SER A 25 19.05 -17.31 11.22
N MET A 26 19.93 -16.36 11.51
CA MET A 26 19.88 -15.01 10.94
C MET A 26 20.32 -15.03 9.48
N GLU A 27 21.36 -15.81 9.17
CA GLU A 27 21.80 -16.03 7.79
C GLU A 27 20.71 -16.71 6.96
N ASP A 28 20.05 -17.73 7.51
CA ASP A 28 18.92 -18.41 6.86
C ASP A 28 17.75 -17.44 6.57
N PHE A 29 17.43 -16.55 7.51
CA PHE A 29 16.42 -15.51 7.31
C PHE A 29 16.75 -14.59 6.12
N TRP A 30 17.98 -14.07 6.04
CA TRP A 30 18.38 -13.22 4.91
C TRP A 30 18.38 -13.98 3.59
N ARG A 31 18.74 -15.27 3.63
CA ARG A 31 18.75 -16.15 2.47
C ARG A 31 17.33 -16.43 1.95
N GLU A 32 16.35 -16.56 2.83
CA GLU A 32 14.94 -16.69 2.48
C GLU A 32 14.39 -15.42 1.82
N ILE A 33 14.73 -14.24 2.36
CA ILE A 33 14.34 -12.95 1.76
C ILE A 33 14.90 -12.82 0.33
N GLU A 34 16.16 -13.20 0.12
CA GLU A 34 16.77 -13.17 -1.22
C GLU A 34 16.09 -14.17 -2.17
N SER A 35 15.79 -15.38 -1.68
CA SER A 35 15.06 -16.42 -2.43
C SER A 35 13.66 -15.97 -2.85
N ILE A 36 12.91 -15.30 -1.96
CA ILE A 36 11.58 -14.75 -2.27
C ILE A 36 11.69 -13.69 -3.37
N LYS A 37 12.70 -12.81 -3.29
CA LYS A 37 12.97 -11.78 -4.29
C LYS A 37 13.33 -12.39 -5.64
N GLU A 38 14.20 -13.38 -5.69
CA GLU A 38 14.59 -14.09 -6.90
C GLU A 38 13.41 -14.84 -7.54
N ASN A 39 12.61 -15.55 -6.74
CA ASN A 39 11.42 -16.25 -7.22
C ASN A 39 10.35 -15.30 -7.76
N SER A 40 10.24 -14.08 -7.22
CA SER A 40 9.37 -13.04 -7.77
C SER A 40 9.87 -12.48 -9.10
N LEU A 41 11.19 -12.43 -9.30
CA LEU A 41 11.84 -11.92 -10.51
C LEU A 41 11.76 -12.91 -11.68
N GLY A 42 11.75 -14.22 -11.40
CA GLY A 42 11.62 -15.27 -12.43
C GLY A 42 10.29 -15.27 -13.20
N ALA A 43 9.27 -14.55 -12.72
CA ALA A 43 8.00 -14.33 -13.43
C ALA A 43 7.91 -12.96 -14.13
N GLN A 44 8.94 -12.10 -13.99
CA GLN A 44 8.88 -10.68 -14.33
C GLN A 44 10.14 -10.21 -15.09
N GLU A 45 10.70 -11.03 -15.97
CA GLU A 45 11.81 -10.63 -16.85
C GLU A 45 11.29 -9.81 -18.06
N GLU A 46 10.68 -8.64 -17.82
CA GLU A 46 10.48 -7.56 -18.83
C GLU A 46 9.90 -6.26 -18.23
N GLN A 47 10.07 -5.99 -16.93
CA GLN A 47 9.73 -4.66 -16.41
C GLN A 47 10.76 -4.17 -15.41
N THR A 48 11.41 -3.07 -15.81
CA THR A 48 12.29 -2.19 -15.05
C THR A 48 11.96 -2.10 -13.55
N PRO A 49 12.98 -1.96 -12.68
CA PRO A 49 12.82 -1.88 -11.23
C PRO A 49 12.32 -0.49 -10.81
N ALA A 50 11.12 -0.13 -11.24
CA ALA A 50 10.31 0.91 -10.62
C ALA A 50 9.24 0.18 -9.84
N GLU A 51 9.53 -0.04 -8.56
CA GLU A 51 8.52 -0.14 -7.50
C GLU A 51 7.32 -1.03 -7.86
N ALA A 52 7.35 -2.30 -7.43
CA ALA A 52 6.14 -3.08 -7.21
C ALA A 52 5.31 -2.44 -6.08
N LYS A 53 4.84 -1.20 -6.30
CA LYS A 53 3.59 -0.74 -5.74
C LYS A 53 2.58 -1.77 -6.24
N PRO A 54 1.83 -2.46 -5.36
CA PRO A 54 0.63 -3.13 -5.83
C PRO A 54 -0.11 -2.12 -6.70
N LEU A 55 -0.39 -2.49 -7.96
CA LEU A 55 -1.08 -1.63 -8.92
C LEU A 55 -2.20 -0.92 -8.16
N ASP A 56 -2.20 0.42 -8.13
CA ASP A 56 -3.19 1.15 -7.34
C ASP A 56 -4.57 0.62 -7.74
N GLU A 57 -5.47 0.39 -6.79
CA GLU A 57 -6.77 -0.24 -7.05
C GLU A 57 -7.46 0.44 -8.25
N GLY A 58 -7.27 1.76 -8.42
CA GLY A 58 -7.70 2.52 -9.59
C GLY A 58 -7.11 2.10 -10.93
N GLU A 59 -5.81 1.84 -11.00
CA GLU A 59 -5.15 1.42 -12.24
C GLU A 59 -5.71 0.07 -12.72
N LEU A 60 -5.96 -0.86 -11.80
CA LEU A 60 -6.57 -2.15 -12.12
C LEU A 60 -8.01 -1.98 -12.64
N GLU A 61 -8.77 -1.05 -12.06
CA GLU A 61 -10.11 -0.76 -12.57
C GLU A 61 -10.11 -0.08 -13.94
N ALA A 62 -9.10 0.75 -14.21
CA ALA A 62 -8.93 1.35 -15.52
C ALA A 62 -8.65 0.28 -16.58
N GLU A 63 -7.74 -0.65 -16.31
CA GLU A 63 -7.44 -1.79 -17.19
C GLU A 63 -8.69 -2.63 -17.44
N TRP A 64 -9.43 -2.99 -16.39
CA TRP A 64 -10.68 -3.75 -16.55
C TRP A 64 -11.68 -3.02 -17.45
N LEU A 65 -11.81 -1.70 -17.31
CA LEU A 65 -12.67 -0.89 -18.18
C LEU A 65 -12.16 -0.85 -19.62
N GLN A 66 -10.85 -0.85 -19.85
CA GLN A 66 -10.28 -0.94 -21.20
C GLN A 66 -10.56 -2.30 -21.85
N ASP A 67 -10.35 -3.40 -21.12
CA ASP A 67 -10.50 -4.77 -21.63
C ASP A 67 -11.92 -5.07 -22.11
N VAL A 68 -12.92 -4.49 -21.44
CA VAL A 68 -14.33 -4.63 -21.82
C VAL A 68 -14.78 -3.59 -22.85
N GLY A 69 -13.86 -2.78 -23.38
CA GLY A 69 -14.14 -1.76 -24.40
C GLY A 69 -14.84 -0.50 -23.87
N LEU A 70 -14.72 -0.21 -22.58
CA LEU A 70 -15.31 0.95 -21.89
C LEU A 70 -14.25 2.00 -21.49
N SER A 71 -13.13 2.05 -22.21
CA SER A 71 -12.05 3.05 -22.03
C SER A 71 -12.52 4.49 -22.25
N THR A 72 -13.60 4.70 -23.00
CA THR A 72 -14.22 6.02 -23.19
C THR A 72 -14.74 6.60 -21.88
N LEU A 73 -15.20 5.77 -20.94
CA LEU A 73 -15.67 6.22 -19.63
C LEU A 73 -14.58 6.92 -18.82
N ILE A 74 -13.32 6.49 -18.96
CA ILE A 74 -12.20 7.02 -18.19
C ILE A 74 -11.43 8.14 -18.92
N SER A 75 -11.66 8.33 -20.23
CA SER A 75 -10.98 9.35 -21.03
C SER A 75 -11.50 10.78 -20.80
N GLY A 76 -12.63 10.93 -20.10
CA GLY A 76 -13.11 12.21 -19.56
C GLY A 76 -13.81 13.15 -20.54
N ASP A 77 -13.95 12.76 -21.82
CA ASP A 77 -14.49 13.63 -22.86
C ASP A 77 -16.04 13.60 -22.92
N GLU A 78 -16.69 12.58 -22.32
CA GLU A 78 -18.10 12.33 -22.61
C GLU A 78 -18.87 11.57 -21.50
N GLU A 79 -19.25 12.31 -20.44
CA GLU A 79 -20.07 11.77 -19.34
C GLU A 79 -21.50 11.38 -19.78
N GLU A 80 -22.08 12.10 -20.76
CA GLU A 80 -23.38 11.75 -21.34
C GLU A 80 -23.33 10.44 -22.12
N ASP A 81 -22.32 10.24 -22.95
CA ASP A 81 -22.17 9.01 -23.75
C ASP A 81 -21.93 7.80 -22.85
N GLY A 82 -21.24 7.99 -21.71
CA GLY A 82 -21.13 6.96 -20.69
C GLY A 82 -22.48 6.50 -20.13
N LYS A 83 -23.44 7.42 -19.93
CA LYS A 83 -24.80 7.07 -19.47
C LYS A 83 -25.58 6.32 -20.55
N ALA A 84 -25.42 6.71 -21.82
CA ALA A 84 -26.03 6.02 -22.95
C ALA A 84 -25.48 4.59 -23.08
N LEU A 85 -24.15 4.39 -23.00
CA LEU A 85 -23.50 3.08 -23.05
C LEU A 85 -23.94 2.16 -21.90
N LEU A 86 -24.06 2.70 -20.68
CA LEU A 86 -24.54 1.90 -19.54
C LEU A 86 -26.01 1.49 -19.69
N SER A 87 -26.82 2.26 -20.42
CA SER A 87 -28.25 1.97 -20.64
C SER A 87 -28.49 0.79 -21.58
N THR A 88 -27.55 0.51 -22.50
CA THR A 88 -27.63 -0.65 -23.40
C THR A 88 -27.27 -1.96 -22.70
N LEU A 89 -26.64 -1.88 -21.54
CA LEU A 89 -26.23 -3.04 -20.75
C LEU A 89 -27.38 -3.56 -19.89
N THR A 90 -27.28 -4.84 -19.52
CA THR A 90 -28.18 -5.38 -18.49
C THR A 90 -27.92 -4.71 -17.13
N ARG A 91 -28.93 -4.71 -16.25
CA ARG A 91 -28.82 -4.12 -14.91
C ARG A 91 -27.58 -4.59 -14.14
N THR A 92 -27.26 -5.87 -14.22
CA THR A 92 -26.11 -6.46 -13.52
C THR A 92 -24.78 -5.98 -14.09
N GLN A 93 -24.65 -5.95 -15.42
CA GLN A 93 -23.45 -5.45 -16.10
C GLN A 93 -23.24 -3.96 -15.81
N ALA A 94 -24.29 -3.15 -15.97
CA ALA A 94 -24.23 -1.72 -15.67
C ALA A 94 -23.82 -1.46 -14.20
N ALA A 95 -24.32 -2.26 -13.26
CA ALA A 95 -23.92 -2.18 -11.86
C ALA A 95 -22.44 -2.54 -11.64
N ALA A 96 -21.94 -3.57 -12.31
CA ALA A 96 -20.53 -3.96 -12.24
C ALA A 96 -19.61 -2.86 -12.81
N VAL A 97 -19.94 -2.34 -14.00
CA VAL A 97 -19.20 -1.23 -14.63
C VAL A 97 -19.22 0.00 -13.73
N LYS A 98 -20.39 0.37 -13.19
CA LYS A 98 -20.51 1.53 -12.29
C LYS A 98 -19.67 1.37 -11.03
N LYS A 99 -19.58 0.16 -10.47
CA LYS A 99 -18.72 -0.13 -9.31
C LYS A 99 -17.25 0.12 -9.64
N ARG A 100 -16.76 -0.45 -10.74
CA ARG A 100 -15.38 -0.30 -11.23
C ARG A 100 -15.04 1.17 -11.51
N TYR A 101 -15.92 1.87 -12.22
CA TYR A 101 -15.77 3.30 -12.52
C TYR A 101 -15.72 4.19 -11.28
N ASN A 102 -16.57 3.91 -10.28
CA ASN A 102 -16.54 4.66 -9.01
C ASN A 102 -15.23 4.44 -8.26
N THR A 103 -14.72 3.20 -8.21
CA THR A 103 -13.44 2.89 -7.58
C THR A 103 -12.29 3.62 -8.29
N TYR A 104 -12.24 3.57 -9.63
CA TYR A 104 -11.27 4.32 -10.44
C TYR A 104 -11.26 5.83 -10.13
N THR A 105 -12.43 6.46 -10.12
CA THR A 105 -12.53 7.91 -9.85
C THR A 105 -12.27 8.26 -8.39
N GLN A 106 -12.52 7.34 -7.45
CA GLN A 106 -12.25 7.54 -6.03
C GLN A 106 -10.75 7.51 -5.72
N THR A 107 -10.01 6.56 -6.28
CA THR A 107 -8.55 6.47 -6.13
C THR A 107 -7.86 7.66 -6.82
N LEU A 108 -8.37 8.12 -7.97
CA LEU A 108 -7.90 9.33 -8.64
C LEU A 108 -7.96 10.58 -7.73
N ARG A 109 -9.04 10.71 -6.95
CA ARG A 109 -9.19 11.79 -5.96
C ARG A 109 -8.29 11.60 -4.75
N LYS A 110 -8.05 10.35 -4.32
CA LYS A 110 -7.18 10.02 -3.18
C LYS A 110 -5.73 10.43 -3.44
N LYS A 111 -5.19 10.15 -4.64
CA LYS A 111 -3.82 10.56 -5.02
C LYS A 111 -3.64 12.07 -5.20
N ASN A 112 -4.72 12.82 -5.45
CA ASN A 112 -4.66 14.28 -5.58
C ASN A 112 -4.73 15.02 -4.23
N LYS A 113 -4.85 14.29 -3.10
CA LYS A 113 -4.67 14.91 -1.78
C LYS A 113 -3.20 15.29 -1.64
N GLN A 114 -2.94 16.59 -1.50
CA GLN A 114 -1.61 17.11 -1.19
C GLN A 114 -1.03 16.29 -0.04
N SER A 115 0.17 15.73 -0.23
CA SER A 115 0.92 15.11 0.86
C SER A 115 1.02 16.12 2.00
N VAL A 116 0.97 15.64 3.24
CA VAL A 116 1.19 16.49 4.41
C VAL A 116 2.50 17.25 4.18
N ARG A 117 2.42 18.57 4.02
CA ARG A 117 3.60 19.42 3.85
C ARG A 117 4.30 19.54 5.20
N ASP A 118 5.63 19.58 5.19
CA ASP A 118 6.37 19.88 6.41
C ASP A 118 6.02 21.30 6.87
N VAL A 119 5.91 21.49 8.18
CA VAL A 119 5.56 22.79 8.77
C VAL A 119 6.58 23.88 8.40
N ARG A 120 7.86 23.51 8.19
CA ARG A 120 8.92 24.42 7.76
C ARG A 120 8.68 25.01 6.38
N ASP A 121 8.05 24.25 5.48
CA ASP A 121 7.75 24.72 4.12
C ASP A 121 6.56 25.69 4.08
N ILE A 122 5.70 25.66 5.10
CA ILE A 122 4.53 26.54 5.22
C ILE A 122 4.92 27.91 5.79
N PHE A 123 5.88 27.93 6.72
CA PHE A 123 6.28 29.15 7.45
C PHE A 123 7.68 29.68 7.10
N GLY A 124 8.52 28.93 6.37
CA GLY A 124 9.95 29.21 6.22
C GLY A 124 10.36 30.15 5.08
N ALA A 125 9.45 30.58 4.21
CA ALA A 125 9.80 31.37 3.01
C ALA A 125 9.71 32.90 3.21
N SER A 126 10.02 33.41 4.42
CA SER A 126 9.92 34.83 4.74
C SER A 126 11.25 35.46 5.13
N GLU A 127 12.33 35.24 4.38
CA GLU A 127 13.57 36.02 4.55
C GLU A 127 14.25 36.31 3.21
N SER A 128 14.02 37.52 2.68
CA SER A 128 14.92 38.31 1.83
C SER A 128 14.54 39.78 1.89
#